data_AF-A0A6I7Q475-F1
#
_entry.id   AF-A0A6I7Q475-F1
#
_cell.length_a   1.000
_cell.length_b   1.000
_cell.length_c   1.000
_cell.angle_alpha   90.00
_cell.angle_beta   90.00
_cell.angle_gamma   90.00
#
_symmetry.space_group_name_H-M   'P 1'
#
loop_
_entity.id
_entity.type
_entity.pdbx_description
1 polymer ?
#
loop_
_entity_poly.entity_id
_entity_poly.type
_entity_poly.pdbx_seq_one_letter_code
_entity_poly.pdbx_strand_id
1 'polypeptide(L)'
;MTPQTTAASTPSPVVGENLIPPTRTPRQAWYLATNQLNLMYLLAAGLITGPRGFGQKYYRDSLGALPGLIPLFAGRVPAAALATAVAEGPPLRAVLAPVDLSALRGPVLALRPDGALQDCPFPDGLTGDEAALLVPAPLPAHWITTVLFASAADRDATRDEAAGYANVPLAGVKQQVKPRLFNGDALLPWPPTPLEVAGSDPSPRQVAAVGAALALLHGLGNAGPNTAAAGQALWALPEAGPDDADDPTIRVLLRWALAAPDNDADGAQSQLLQRLLSALVAAADSADPCPPDPRQVVLDTLADEATRLDEPKWREALTRLAADLRGSVELGDATVLELMQRHQRPFSRGLLLFFLRERCEDLLSFRHPALTDQDLVVAGALFAARWGWMALPPSLRTVAGLAPAVQHRMAKLAHRQQGTGLDLGAAPPSVLPLRTLLETARPKARDAAALLLTRGMGWADELISTRISLGKGEYRLSVDGRGAHLLLAGDVKAVASEVDQAALLARLAAAAVPKRLDAQLRELLSSRDKMTGSPIPAHQRPTA
;
A
#
# COMPACT_ATOMS: atom_id res chain seq x y z
N MET A 1 81.93 4.77 0.27
CA MET A 1 82.04 3.99 -0.98
C MET A 1 80.71 4.11 -1.71
N THR A 2 80.72 4.87 -2.80
CA THR A 2 79.78 4.91 -3.94
C THR A 2 79.71 3.54 -4.64
N PRO A 3 78.74 3.22 -5.56
CA PRO A 3 78.23 4.04 -6.68
C PRO A 3 76.68 4.06 -6.82
N GLN A 4 76.03 5.12 -7.34
CA GLN A 4 75.76 5.49 -8.77
C GLN A 4 75.32 4.32 -9.67
N THR A 5 74.45 4.39 -10.68
CA THR A 5 73.38 5.26 -11.24
C THR A 5 72.96 4.50 -12.51
N THR A 6 71.68 4.39 -12.89
CA THR A 6 71.26 4.46 -14.32
C THR A 6 69.74 4.52 -14.47
N ALA A 7 69.32 5.39 -15.38
CA ALA A 7 67.96 5.77 -15.67
C ALA A 7 67.24 4.77 -16.59
N ALA A 8 65.90 4.75 -16.51
CA ALA A 8 65.05 4.25 -17.58
C ALA A 8 63.83 5.15 -17.75
N SER A 9 63.52 5.36 -19.02
CA SER A 9 62.69 6.39 -19.65
C SER A 9 61.18 6.23 -19.45
N THR A 10 60.51 7.37 -19.34
CA THR A 10 59.06 7.56 -19.47
C THR A 10 58.60 7.38 -20.93
N PRO A 11 57.45 6.74 -21.20
CA PRO A 11 56.67 7.02 -22.39
C PRO A 11 55.47 7.94 -22.07
N SER A 12 55.26 8.90 -22.97
CA SER A 12 54.19 9.90 -22.98
C SER A 12 52.78 9.29 -23.12
N PRO A 13 51.72 10.04 -22.71
CA PRO A 13 50.34 9.56 -22.73
C PRO A 13 49.75 9.63 -24.14
N VAL A 14 49.13 8.54 -24.59
CA VAL A 14 48.28 8.52 -25.78
C VAL A 14 46.96 9.21 -25.44
N VAL A 15 46.71 10.32 -26.13
CA VAL A 15 45.49 11.11 -26.06
C VAL A 15 44.41 10.47 -26.93
N GLY A 16 43.25 10.21 -26.33
CA GLY A 16 41.95 10.44 -26.95
C GLY A 16 41.42 9.38 -27.92
N GLU A 17 40.90 8.26 -27.40
CA GLU A 17 39.73 7.65 -28.03
C GLU A 17 38.47 8.30 -27.46
N ASN A 18 37.78 9.06 -28.32
CA ASN A 18 36.42 9.51 -28.09
C ASN A 18 35.54 8.27 -27.90
N LEU A 19 35.26 7.91 -26.64
CA LEU A 19 34.17 7.00 -26.28
C LEU A 19 32.87 7.68 -26.70
N ILE A 20 32.42 7.37 -27.91
CA ILE A 20 31.06 7.61 -28.36
C ILE A 20 30.16 6.98 -27.29
N PRO A 21 29.31 7.75 -26.58
CA PRO A 21 28.38 7.14 -25.64
C PRO A 21 27.53 6.15 -26.43
N PRO A 22 27.32 4.91 -25.93
CA PRO A 22 26.56 3.92 -26.67
C PRO A 22 25.22 4.54 -27.07
N THR A 23 24.98 4.59 -28.38
CA THR A 23 23.71 4.99 -28.96
C THR A 23 22.62 4.19 -28.28
N ARG A 24 21.83 4.88 -27.46
CA ARG A 24 20.80 4.29 -26.61
C ARG A 24 19.79 3.59 -27.51
N THR A 25 19.90 2.28 -27.65
CA THR A 25 18.93 1.44 -28.36
C THR A 25 17.55 1.78 -27.82
N PRO A 26 16.53 2.02 -28.67
CA PRO A 26 15.20 2.38 -28.19
C PRO A 26 14.74 1.35 -27.16
N ARG A 27 14.33 1.82 -25.98
CA ARG A 27 13.86 0.95 -24.88
C ARG A 27 12.78 0.02 -25.43
N GLN A 28 13.08 -1.27 -25.44
CA GLN A 28 12.16 -2.33 -25.82
C GLN A 28 10.95 -2.29 -24.89
N ALA A 29 9.74 -2.33 -25.47
CA ALA A 29 8.50 -2.37 -24.71
C ALA A 29 8.12 -3.84 -24.45
N TRP A 30 7.71 -4.09 -23.20
CA TRP A 30 7.32 -5.40 -22.69
C TRP A 30 5.80 -5.45 -22.48
N TYR A 31 5.13 -6.37 -23.17
CA TYR A 31 3.66 -6.42 -23.21
C TYR A 31 3.13 -7.67 -22.50
N LEU A 32 2.26 -7.47 -21.52
CA LEU A 32 1.38 -8.51 -21.02
C LEU A 32 0.19 -8.67 -21.98
N ALA A 33 -0.06 -9.90 -22.44
CA ALA A 33 -1.20 -10.24 -23.27
C ALA A 33 -2.28 -10.96 -22.46
N THR A 34 -3.46 -10.33 -22.33
CA THR A 34 -4.55 -10.82 -21.48
C THR A 34 -5.90 -10.44 -22.10
N ASN A 35 -7.00 -10.72 -21.42
CA ASN A 35 -8.33 -10.21 -21.75
C ASN A 35 -8.73 -9.06 -20.82
N GLN A 36 -9.75 -8.32 -21.22
CA GLN A 36 -10.22 -7.15 -20.49
C GLN A 36 -10.70 -7.47 -19.06
N LEU A 37 -11.33 -8.63 -18.83
CA LEU A 37 -11.88 -8.98 -17.52
C LEU A 37 -10.75 -9.32 -16.54
N ASN A 38 -9.77 -10.10 -16.99
CA ASN A 38 -8.57 -10.37 -16.22
C ASN A 38 -7.80 -9.08 -15.95
N LEU A 39 -7.61 -8.21 -16.95
CA LEU A 39 -6.96 -6.92 -16.76
C LEU A 39 -7.67 -6.06 -15.69
N MET A 40 -9.00 -5.96 -15.74
CA MET A 40 -9.78 -5.23 -14.74
C MET A 40 -9.57 -5.83 -13.34
N TYR A 41 -9.53 -7.15 -13.24
CA TYR A 41 -9.23 -7.85 -11.98
C TYR A 41 -7.82 -7.51 -11.47
N LEU A 42 -6.78 -7.60 -12.32
CA LEU A 42 -5.40 -7.27 -11.94
C LEU A 42 -5.28 -5.83 -11.43
N LEU A 43 -5.93 -4.87 -12.11
CA LEU A 43 -5.99 -3.47 -11.67
C LEU A 43 -6.77 -3.31 -10.34
N ALA A 44 -7.83 -4.07 -10.14
CA ALA A 44 -8.62 -4.06 -8.91
C ALA A 44 -7.83 -4.69 -7.73
N ALA A 45 -7.14 -5.79 -7.96
CA ALA A 45 -6.30 -6.49 -7.00
C ALA A 45 -4.99 -5.73 -6.69
N GLY A 46 -4.57 -4.83 -7.59
CA GLY A 46 -3.36 -4.04 -7.43
C GLY A 46 -2.06 -4.80 -7.72
N LEU A 47 -2.17 -6.03 -8.23
CA LEU A 47 -1.05 -6.90 -8.56
C LEU A 47 -1.27 -7.52 -9.94
N ILE A 48 -0.21 -7.66 -10.71
CA ILE A 48 -0.12 -8.56 -11.86
C ILE A 48 0.28 -9.91 -11.28
N THR A 49 -0.58 -10.93 -11.36
CA THR A 49 -0.42 -12.21 -10.66
C THR A 49 -0.76 -13.39 -11.57
N GLY A 50 -0.37 -14.60 -11.18
CA GLY A 50 -0.81 -15.83 -11.83
C GLY A 50 -2.27 -16.20 -11.51
N PRO A 51 -2.80 -17.28 -12.13
CA PRO A 51 -4.20 -17.69 -12.04
C PRO A 51 -4.76 -17.83 -10.62
N ARG A 52 -3.99 -18.34 -9.64
CA ARG A 52 -4.47 -18.46 -8.25
C ARG A 52 -4.86 -17.12 -7.63
N GLY A 53 -4.25 -16.02 -8.09
CA GLY A 53 -4.59 -14.68 -7.62
C GLY A 53 -6.00 -14.22 -7.99
N PHE A 54 -6.66 -14.87 -8.94
CA PHE A 54 -8.03 -14.55 -9.39
C PHE A 54 -9.11 -15.33 -8.62
N GLY A 55 -8.71 -16.32 -7.83
CA GLY A 55 -9.65 -17.30 -7.26
C GLY A 55 -10.41 -18.02 -8.37
N GLN A 56 -11.73 -18.10 -8.25
CA GLN A 56 -12.60 -18.80 -9.21
C GLN A 56 -13.02 -17.95 -10.43
N LYS A 57 -12.52 -16.70 -10.55
CA LYS A 57 -12.93 -15.76 -11.61
C LYS A 57 -11.92 -15.64 -12.76
N TYR A 58 -10.99 -16.58 -12.85
CA TYR A 58 -9.95 -16.54 -13.86
C TYR A 58 -10.48 -16.99 -15.23
N TYR A 59 -10.28 -16.16 -16.24
CA TYR A 59 -10.45 -16.55 -17.65
C TYR A 59 -9.08 -16.93 -18.23
N ARG A 60 -9.01 -17.95 -19.09
CA ARG A 60 -7.76 -18.37 -19.73
C ARG A 60 -7.12 -17.22 -20.51
N ASP A 61 -5.83 -17.01 -20.26
CA ASP A 61 -4.93 -16.15 -21.03
C ASP A 61 -3.47 -16.64 -20.94
N SER A 62 -2.50 -15.79 -21.28
CA SER A 62 -1.08 -16.12 -21.24
C SER A 62 -0.54 -16.43 -19.83
N LEU A 63 -1.12 -15.89 -18.76
CA LEU A 63 -0.71 -16.16 -17.37
C LEU A 63 -0.99 -17.61 -16.96
N GLY A 64 -1.96 -18.25 -17.60
CA GLY A 64 -2.34 -19.63 -17.34
C GLY A 64 -1.43 -20.66 -17.99
N ALA A 65 -0.58 -20.23 -18.94
CA ALA A 65 0.38 -21.11 -19.60
C ALA A 65 1.50 -21.53 -18.65
N LEU A 66 1.95 -20.61 -17.79
CA LEU A 66 3.05 -20.82 -16.84
C LEU A 66 2.65 -20.22 -15.48
N PRO A 67 1.85 -20.92 -14.67
CA PRO A 67 1.42 -20.43 -13.36
C PRO A 67 2.63 -20.04 -12.49
N GLY A 68 2.53 -18.91 -11.77
CA GLY A 68 3.63 -18.34 -10.98
C GLY A 68 4.60 -17.45 -11.77
N LEU A 69 4.54 -17.44 -13.10
CA LEU A 69 5.35 -16.57 -13.96
C LEU A 69 4.47 -15.64 -14.80
N ILE A 70 4.90 -14.39 -14.98
CA ILE A 70 4.22 -13.37 -15.78
C ILE A 70 4.96 -13.27 -17.12
N PRO A 71 4.35 -13.74 -18.23
CA PRO A 71 4.94 -13.60 -19.55
C PRO A 71 4.77 -12.17 -20.07
N LEU A 72 5.90 -11.57 -20.43
CA LEU A 72 5.99 -10.23 -20.99
C LEU A 72 6.67 -10.31 -22.36
N PHE A 73 5.92 -10.08 -23.42
CA PHE A 73 6.40 -10.22 -24.80
C PHE A 73 7.11 -8.97 -25.29
N ALA A 74 8.19 -9.15 -26.04
CA ALA A 74 9.04 -8.07 -26.50
C ALA A 74 8.58 -7.56 -27.87
N GLY A 75 8.05 -6.33 -27.95
CA GLY A 75 7.72 -5.69 -29.22
C GLY A 75 6.49 -6.24 -29.95
N ARG A 76 6.41 -7.55 -30.17
CA ARG A 76 5.32 -8.27 -30.86
C ARG A 76 4.78 -9.38 -29.97
N VAL A 77 3.47 -9.61 -30.03
CA VAL A 77 2.78 -10.62 -29.22
C VAL A 77 2.40 -11.81 -30.10
N PRO A 78 2.59 -13.07 -29.65
CA PRO A 78 2.22 -14.25 -30.41
C PRO A 78 0.71 -14.32 -30.66
N ALA A 79 0.30 -14.71 -31.87
CA ALA A 79 -1.13 -14.95 -32.18
C ALA A 79 -1.78 -15.94 -31.22
N ALA A 80 -1.04 -16.99 -30.83
CA ALA A 80 -1.52 -17.99 -29.89
C ALA A 80 -1.87 -17.40 -28.52
N ALA A 81 -1.05 -16.48 -27.98
CA ALA A 81 -1.33 -15.82 -26.70
C ALA A 81 -2.61 -14.96 -26.76
N LEU A 82 -2.80 -14.22 -27.86
CA LEU A 82 -4.01 -13.43 -28.10
C LEU A 82 -5.25 -14.32 -28.27
N ALA A 83 -5.11 -15.43 -29.00
CA ALA A 83 -6.19 -16.40 -29.19
C ALA A 83 -6.59 -17.07 -27.87
N THR A 84 -5.63 -17.45 -27.03
CA THR A 84 -5.90 -18.00 -25.70
C THR A 84 -6.71 -17.02 -24.83
N ALA A 85 -6.36 -15.73 -24.86
CA ALA A 85 -7.05 -14.70 -24.06
C ALA A 85 -8.56 -14.59 -24.38
N VAL A 86 -9.00 -14.99 -25.57
CA VAL A 86 -10.41 -14.93 -25.98
C VAL A 86 -11.04 -16.32 -26.20
N ALA A 87 -10.31 -17.39 -25.86
CA ALA A 87 -10.69 -18.76 -26.20
C ALA A 87 -11.98 -19.24 -25.49
N GLU A 88 -12.31 -18.66 -24.34
CA GLU A 88 -13.55 -18.98 -23.62
C GLU A 88 -14.81 -18.28 -24.20
N GLY A 89 -14.64 -17.52 -25.28
CA GLY A 89 -15.73 -16.99 -26.10
C GLY A 89 -16.19 -15.58 -25.72
N PRO A 90 -17.17 -15.03 -26.47
CA PRO A 90 -17.73 -13.72 -26.18
C PRO A 90 -18.31 -13.64 -24.76
N PRO A 91 -18.15 -12.51 -24.05
CA PRO A 91 -17.73 -11.20 -24.54
C PRO A 91 -16.23 -10.89 -24.40
N LEU A 92 -15.35 -11.89 -24.30
CA LEU A 92 -13.91 -11.65 -24.10
C LEU A 92 -13.25 -10.91 -25.27
N ARG A 93 -12.35 -9.97 -24.93
CA ARG A 93 -11.62 -9.08 -25.82
C ARG A 93 -10.16 -9.07 -25.41
N ALA A 94 -9.27 -9.35 -26.34
CA ALA A 94 -7.84 -9.29 -26.09
C ALA A 94 -7.40 -7.84 -25.84
N VAL A 95 -6.55 -7.65 -24.84
CA VAL A 95 -5.93 -6.36 -24.50
C VAL A 95 -4.43 -6.57 -24.25
N LEU A 96 -3.65 -5.55 -24.55
CA LEU A 96 -2.22 -5.54 -24.26
C LEU A 96 -1.91 -4.47 -23.22
N ALA A 97 -1.16 -4.85 -22.18
CA ALA A 97 -0.71 -3.95 -21.14
C ALA A 97 0.82 -3.85 -21.18
N PRO A 98 1.40 -2.74 -21.69
CA PRO A 98 2.80 -2.43 -21.48
C PRO A 98 3.12 -2.33 -19.99
N VAL A 99 4.15 -3.06 -19.54
CA VAL A 99 4.61 -3.07 -18.15
C VAL A 99 5.95 -2.34 -18.05
N ASP A 100 6.03 -1.32 -17.18
CA ASP A 100 7.28 -0.59 -16.95
C ASP A 100 8.21 -1.39 -16.02
N LEU A 101 9.22 -2.03 -16.61
CA LEU A 101 10.25 -2.79 -15.89
C LEU A 101 11.50 -1.96 -15.56
N SER A 102 11.48 -0.64 -15.73
CA SER A 102 12.69 0.17 -15.61
C SER A 102 13.36 0.12 -14.23
N ALA A 103 12.59 -0.14 -13.18
CA ALA A 103 13.05 -0.31 -11.81
C ALA A 103 13.40 -1.76 -11.44
N LEU A 104 12.93 -2.74 -12.21
CA LEU A 104 13.13 -4.18 -11.92
C LEU A 104 14.59 -4.57 -12.07
N ARG A 105 15.12 -5.33 -11.11
CA ARG A 105 16.44 -5.97 -11.14
C ARG A 105 16.34 -7.40 -10.61
N GLY A 106 17.26 -8.26 -11.01
CA GLY A 106 17.36 -9.62 -10.47
C GLY A 106 17.03 -10.72 -11.50
N PRO A 107 16.87 -11.98 -11.05
CA PRO A 107 16.74 -13.12 -11.95
C PRO A 107 15.36 -13.18 -12.61
N VAL A 108 15.34 -13.30 -13.94
CA VAL A 108 14.15 -13.63 -14.74
C VAL A 108 14.53 -14.73 -15.73
N LEU A 109 13.53 -15.33 -16.37
CA LEU A 109 13.78 -16.22 -17.51
C LEU A 109 13.55 -15.46 -18.80
N ALA A 110 14.46 -15.59 -19.75
CA ALA A 110 14.29 -15.10 -21.11
C ALA A 110 13.85 -16.25 -22.02
N LEU A 111 12.82 -16.01 -22.83
CA LEU A 111 12.41 -16.87 -23.92
C LEU A 111 13.02 -16.35 -25.21
N ARG A 112 13.85 -17.17 -25.84
CA ARG A 112 14.47 -16.87 -27.14
C ARG A 112 13.50 -17.15 -28.30
N PRO A 113 13.77 -16.60 -29.50
CA PRO A 113 12.91 -16.82 -30.67
C PRO A 113 12.81 -18.29 -31.11
N ASP A 114 13.81 -19.10 -30.79
CA ASP A 114 13.85 -20.55 -31.03
C ASP A 114 13.02 -21.36 -30.01
N GLY A 115 12.43 -20.71 -29.02
CA GLY A 115 11.65 -21.32 -27.95
C GLY A 115 12.47 -21.75 -26.72
N ALA A 116 13.79 -21.56 -26.73
CA ALA A 116 14.64 -21.93 -25.61
C ALA A 116 14.47 -20.97 -24.42
N LEU A 117 14.45 -21.53 -23.21
CA LEU A 117 14.42 -20.78 -21.95
C LEU A 117 15.83 -20.66 -21.38
N GLN A 118 16.17 -19.47 -20.91
CA GLN A 118 17.47 -19.18 -20.32
C GLN A 118 17.33 -18.27 -19.09
N ASP A 119 18.08 -18.56 -18.03
CA ASP A 119 18.25 -17.63 -16.92
C ASP A 119 18.90 -16.33 -17.39
N CYS A 120 18.29 -15.21 -17.01
CA CYS A 120 18.69 -13.87 -17.40
C CYS A 120 18.76 -12.96 -16.16
N PRO A 121 19.95 -12.48 -15.76
CA PRO A 121 20.04 -11.40 -14.79
C PRO A 121 19.51 -10.11 -15.42
N PHE A 122 18.36 -9.60 -14.99
CA PHE A 122 17.74 -8.43 -15.60
C PHE A 122 18.20 -7.11 -14.95
N PRO A 123 18.45 -6.03 -15.72
CA PRO A 123 18.43 -5.96 -17.20
C PRO A 123 19.77 -6.32 -17.86
N ASP A 124 20.83 -6.52 -17.09
CA ASP A 124 22.22 -6.56 -17.61
C ASP A 124 22.53 -7.78 -18.49
N GLY A 125 21.74 -8.85 -18.36
CA GLY A 125 21.83 -10.09 -19.13
C GLY A 125 21.02 -10.09 -20.43
N LEU A 126 20.33 -9.00 -20.76
CA LEU A 126 19.61 -8.88 -22.03
C LEU A 126 20.58 -8.75 -23.20
N THR A 127 20.32 -9.54 -24.23
CA THR A 127 21.05 -9.54 -25.51
C THR A 127 20.34 -8.69 -26.57
N GLY A 128 19.04 -8.43 -26.41
CA GLY A 128 18.18 -7.69 -27.33
C GLY A 128 17.35 -8.58 -28.27
N ASP A 129 17.69 -9.87 -28.35
CA ASP A 129 17.00 -10.85 -29.19
C ASP A 129 15.90 -11.62 -28.43
N GLU A 130 15.65 -11.27 -27.17
CA GLU A 130 14.62 -11.92 -26.35
C GLU A 130 13.22 -11.70 -26.96
N ALA A 131 12.48 -12.79 -27.10
CA ALA A 131 11.11 -12.76 -27.59
C ALA A 131 10.10 -12.50 -26.45
N ALA A 132 10.40 -13.00 -25.25
CA ALA A 132 9.65 -12.69 -24.03
C ALA A 132 10.51 -12.80 -22.77
N LEU A 133 10.06 -12.19 -21.70
CA LEU A 133 10.53 -12.44 -20.33
C LEU A 133 9.45 -13.18 -19.55
N LEU A 134 9.85 -14.12 -18.72
CA LEU A 134 8.98 -14.75 -17.72
C LEU A 134 9.46 -14.27 -16.35
N VAL A 135 8.68 -13.36 -15.77
CA VAL A 135 9.01 -12.71 -14.50
C VAL A 135 8.25 -13.41 -13.38
N PRO A 136 8.90 -13.84 -12.29
CA PRO A 136 8.20 -14.34 -11.11
C PRO A 136 7.04 -13.43 -10.68
N ALA A 137 5.88 -14.01 -10.37
CA ALA A 137 4.72 -13.27 -9.89
C ALA A 137 4.79 -13.00 -8.37
N PRO A 138 4.20 -11.89 -7.86
CA PRO A 138 3.44 -10.86 -8.59
C PRO A 138 4.22 -9.56 -8.83
N LEU A 139 3.88 -8.82 -9.89
CA LEU A 139 4.36 -7.45 -10.11
C LEU A 139 3.34 -6.40 -9.64
N PRO A 140 3.75 -5.17 -9.29
CA PRO A 140 2.81 -4.10 -8.95
C PRO A 140 1.94 -3.68 -10.15
N ALA A 141 0.61 -3.61 -9.99
CA ALA A 141 -0.28 -3.24 -11.11
C ALA A 141 -0.07 -1.79 -11.60
N HIS A 142 0.42 -0.87 -10.75
CA HIS A 142 0.72 0.51 -11.16
C HIS A 142 1.86 0.62 -12.19
N TRP A 143 2.60 -0.46 -12.47
CA TRP A 143 3.53 -0.53 -13.60
C TRP A 143 2.82 -0.58 -14.96
N ILE A 144 1.51 -0.88 -14.97
CA ILE A 144 0.63 -0.73 -16.13
C ILE A 144 0.18 0.73 -16.20
N THR A 145 0.90 1.54 -16.95
CA THR A 145 0.56 2.96 -17.16
C THR A 145 -0.32 3.18 -18.39
N THR A 146 -0.36 2.20 -19.29
CA THR A 146 -1.13 2.24 -20.53
C THR A 146 -1.82 0.90 -20.77
N VAL A 147 -3.01 0.93 -21.39
CA VAL A 147 -3.71 -0.24 -21.93
C VAL A 147 -3.95 0.00 -23.41
N LEU A 148 -3.64 -1.01 -24.21
CA LEU A 148 -3.75 -0.98 -25.66
C LEU A 148 -4.90 -1.89 -26.11
N PHE A 149 -5.67 -1.39 -27.07
CA PHE A 149 -6.83 -2.06 -27.64
C PHE A 149 -6.67 -2.28 -29.13
N ALA A 150 -7.27 -3.35 -29.64
CA ALA A 150 -7.30 -3.66 -31.07
C ALA A 150 -8.15 -2.65 -31.85
N SER A 151 -9.25 -2.17 -31.26
CA SER A 151 -10.17 -1.22 -31.87
C SER A 151 -10.66 -0.14 -30.89
N ALA A 152 -11.23 0.95 -31.42
CA ALA A 152 -11.89 1.95 -30.59
C ALA A 152 -13.16 1.39 -29.91
N ALA A 153 -13.88 0.50 -30.60
CA ALA A 153 -15.07 -0.16 -30.06
C ALA A 153 -14.72 -1.00 -28.82
N ASP A 154 -13.64 -1.79 -28.87
CA ASP A 154 -13.19 -2.59 -27.72
C ASP A 154 -12.76 -1.73 -26.53
N ARG A 155 -12.10 -0.60 -26.80
CA ARG A 155 -11.73 0.38 -25.78
C ARG A 155 -12.97 0.94 -25.10
N ASP A 156 -13.92 1.43 -25.88
CA ASP A 156 -15.11 2.10 -25.37
C ASP A 156 -16.01 1.12 -24.60
N ALA A 157 -16.22 -0.09 -25.12
CA ALA A 157 -16.94 -1.16 -24.42
C ALA A 157 -16.26 -1.56 -23.09
N THR A 158 -14.94 -1.71 -23.10
CA THR A 158 -14.16 -2.01 -21.88
C THR A 158 -14.22 -0.88 -20.86
N ARG A 159 -14.22 0.38 -21.30
CA ARG A 159 -14.37 1.54 -20.43
C ARG A 159 -15.74 1.58 -19.78
N ASP A 160 -16.79 1.35 -20.56
CA ASP A 160 -18.16 1.38 -20.08
C ASP A 160 -18.42 0.23 -19.09
N GLU A 161 -17.87 -0.95 -19.36
CA GLU A 161 -17.87 -2.09 -18.44
C GLU A 161 -17.09 -1.77 -17.14
N ALA A 162 -15.88 -1.22 -17.24
CA ALA A 162 -15.09 -0.82 -16.07
C ALA A 162 -15.79 0.20 -15.19
N ALA A 163 -16.60 1.10 -15.76
CA ALA A 163 -17.39 2.07 -15.00
C ALA A 163 -18.46 1.42 -14.11
N GLY A 164 -18.87 0.18 -14.41
CA GLY A 164 -19.75 -0.62 -13.56
C GLY A 164 -19.07 -1.17 -12.29
N TYR A 165 -17.74 -1.13 -12.22
CA TYR A 165 -16.97 -1.65 -11.09
C TYR A 165 -16.34 -0.52 -10.28
N ALA A 166 -16.85 -0.29 -9.06
CA ALA A 166 -16.38 0.78 -8.17
C ALA A 166 -14.89 0.70 -7.80
N ASN A 167 -14.27 -0.47 -7.93
CA ASN A 167 -12.90 -0.76 -7.49
C ASN A 167 -11.90 -0.92 -8.65
N VAL A 168 -12.30 -0.72 -9.91
CA VAL A 168 -11.42 -0.84 -11.08
C VAL A 168 -10.89 0.54 -11.49
N PRO A 169 -9.60 0.85 -11.30
CA PRO A 169 -9.04 2.19 -11.56
C PRO A 169 -8.68 2.43 -13.04
N LEU A 170 -9.43 1.89 -14.00
CA LEU A 170 -9.09 1.98 -15.43
C LEU A 170 -9.06 3.42 -15.96
N ALA A 171 -9.86 4.32 -15.38
CA ALA A 171 -9.87 5.74 -15.74
C ALA A 171 -8.54 6.46 -15.44
N GLY A 172 -7.76 5.96 -14.49
CA GLY A 172 -6.43 6.49 -14.15
C GLY A 172 -5.30 5.97 -15.05
N VAL A 173 -5.60 5.02 -15.94
CA VAL A 173 -4.63 4.39 -16.84
C VAL A 173 -4.83 4.92 -18.26
N LYS A 174 -3.75 5.24 -18.97
CA LYS A 174 -3.82 5.74 -20.34
C LYS A 174 -4.38 4.67 -21.27
N GLN A 175 -5.35 5.01 -22.12
CA GLN A 175 -5.97 4.05 -23.05
C GLN A 175 -5.65 4.42 -24.49
N GLN A 176 -5.16 3.49 -25.30
CA GLN A 176 -4.82 3.74 -26.70
C GLN A 176 -5.29 2.61 -27.63
N VAL A 177 -5.54 2.95 -28.89
CA VAL A 177 -5.87 1.98 -29.94
C VAL A 177 -4.63 1.75 -30.79
N LYS A 178 -4.16 0.51 -30.87
CA LYS A 178 -2.94 0.10 -31.59
C LYS A 178 -3.17 -1.22 -32.34
N PRO A 179 -3.98 -1.22 -33.42
CA PRO A 179 -4.43 -2.47 -34.07
C PRO A 179 -3.27 -3.33 -34.57
N ARG A 180 -2.19 -2.71 -35.04
CA ARG A 180 -0.99 -3.40 -35.58
C ARG A 180 -0.30 -4.33 -34.57
N LEU A 181 -0.45 -4.09 -33.27
CA LEU A 181 0.14 -4.96 -32.24
C LEU A 181 -0.67 -6.25 -32.01
N PHE A 182 -1.89 -6.32 -32.55
CA PHE A 182 -2.79 -7.48 -32.46
C PHE A 182 -2.74 -8.36 -33.72
N ASN A 183 -2.02 -7.93 -34.76
CA ASN A 183 -1.78 -8.73 -35.96
C ASN A 183 -0.61 -9.69 -35.66
N GLY A 184 -0.95 -10.91 -35.22
CA GLY A 184 -0.04 -11.89 -34.63
C GLY A 184 0.94 -12.59 -35.58
N ASP A 185 1.63 -11.86 -36.45
CA ASP A 185 2.64 -12.42 -37.37
C ASP A 185 3.95 -12.86 -36.67
N ALA A 186 3.98 -12.86 -35.33
CA ALA A 186 5.14 -13.32 -34.58
C ALA A 186 5.17 -14.86 -34.55
N LEU A 187 6.16 -15.45 -35.23
CA LEU A 187 6.46 -16.89 -35.24
C LEU A 187 7.07 -17.39 -33.91
N LEU A 188 6.69 -16.79 -32.79
CA LEU A 188 7.14 -17.26 -31.49
C LEU A 188 6.28 -18.46 -31.06
N PRO A 189 6.86 -19.65 -30.83
CA PRO A 189 6.12 -20.76 -30.24
C PRO A 189 5.63 -20.39 -28.84
N TRP A 190 4.31 -20.28 -28.69
CA TRP A 190 3.65 -20.04 -27.40
C TRP A 190 2.51 -21.03 -27.18
N PRO A 191 2.44 -21.73 -26.03
CA PRO A 191 3.36 -21.67 -24.89
C PRO A 191 4.75 -22.28 -25.19
N PRO A 192 5.80 -21.94 -24.41
CA PRO A 192 7.12 -22.53 -24.60
C PRO A 192 7.11 -24.04 -24.29
N THR A 193 7.96 -24.80 -24.98
CA THR A 193 8.11 -26.25 -24.77
C THR A 193 9.57 -26.56 -24.42
N PRO A 194 9.85 -27.34 -23.36
CA PRO A 194 8.92 -27.96 -22.44
C PRO A 194 8.35 -26.99 -21.38
N LEU A 195 7.14 -27.28 -20.90
CA LEU A 195 6.42 -26.54 -19.83
C LEU A 195 7.02 -26.76 -18.42
N GLU A 196 8.15 -27.46 -18.30
CA GLU A 196 8.73 -27.94 -17.03
C GLU A 196 9.28 -26.83 -16.11
N VAL A 197 9.19 -25.55 -16.51
CA VAL A 197 9.59 -24.41 -15.68
C VAL A 197 8.47 -23.95 -14.74
N ALA A 198 7.61 -24.89 -14.33
CA ALA A 198 6.49 -24.60 -13.44
C ALA A 198 6.99 -24.14 -12.06
N GLY A 199 6.99 -22.83 -11.83
CA GLY A 199 7.07 -22.28 -10.49
C GLY A 199 5.83 -22.65 -9.67
N SER A 200 5.92 -22.55 -8.34
CA SER A 200 4.68 -22.49 -7.56
C SER A 200 3.90 -21.24 -8.00
N ASP A 201 2.58 -21.34 -8.10
CA ASP A 201 1.70 -20.18 -8.25
C ASP A 201 1.23 -19.79 -6.84
N PRO A 202 2.00 -18.99 -6.07
CA PRO A 202 1.65 -18.66 -4.71
C PRO A 202 0.43 -17.73 -4.70
N SER A 203 -0.45 -17.95 -3.73
CA SER A 203 -1.59 -17.06 -3.55
C SER A 203 -1.15 -15.67 -3.09
N PRO A 204 -1.63 -14.58 -3.72
CA PRO A 204 -1.36 -13.22 -3.26
C PRO A 204 -2.24 -12.82 -2.06
N ARG A 205 -3.09 -13.72 -1.51
CA ARG A 205 -4.06 -13.39 -0.46
C ARG A 205 -3.42 -12.80 0.79
N GLN A 206 -2.31 -13.37 1.27
CA GLN A 206 -1.60 -12.85 2.43
C GLN A 206 -1.11 -11.41 2.20
N VAL A 207 -0.41 -11.16 1.10
CA VAL A 207 0.09 -9.80 0.81
C VAL A 207 -1.05 -8.83 0.51
N ALA A 208 -2.15 -9.29 -0.09
CA ALA A 208 -3.35 -8.48 -0.29
C ALA A 208 -4.02 -8.09 1.03
N ALA A 209 -4.04 -8.98 2.02
CA ALA A 209 -4.49 -8.67 3.37
C ALA A 209 -3.57 -7.65 4.05
N VAL A 210 -2.25 -7.79 3.91
CA VAL A 210 -1.29 -6.79 4.43
C VAL A 210 -1.49 -5.42 3.77
N GLY A 211 -1.70 -5.38 2.45
CA GLY A 211 -2.02 -4.16 1.73
C GLY A 211 -3.32 -3.50 2.21
N ALA A 212 -4.33 -4.30 2.55
CA ALA A 212 -5.54 -3.79 3.18
C ALA A 212 -5.29 -3.24 4.59
N ALA A 213 -4.46 -3.90 5.40
CA ALA A 213 -4.12 -3.44 6.74
C ALA A 213 -3.41 -2.08 6.67
N LEU A 214 -2.46 -1.92 5.75
CA LEU A 214 -1.78 -0.66 5.47
C LEU A 214 -2.77 0.47 5.17
N ALA A 215 -3.72 0.25 4.26
CA ALA A 215 -4.69 1.29 3.88
C ALA A 215 -5.77 1.55 4.94
N LEU A 216 -6.23 0.53 5.66
CA LEU A 216 -7.18 0.70 6.76
C LEU A 216 -6.52 1.46 7.92
N LEU A 217 -5.30 1.11 8.30
CA LEU A 217 -4.55 1.82 9.33
C LEU A 217 -4.15 3.23 8.88
N HIS A 218 -3.94 3.47 7.58
CA HIS A 218 -3.86 4.84 7.06
C HIS A 218 -5.16 5.63 7.33
N GLY A 219 -6.31 5.05 6.99
CA GLY A 219 -7.62 5.67 7.21
C GLY A 219 -7.96 5.90 8.69
N LEU A 220 -7.54 4.97 9.56
CA LEU A 220 -7.70 5.05 11.00
C LEU A 220 -6.58 5.82 11.69
N GLY A 221 -5.52 6.20 10.99
CA GLY A 221 -4.30 6.77 11.57
C GLY A 221 -4.51 8.15 12.21
N ASN A 222 -5.63 8.82 11.94
CA ASN A 222 -6.01 10.05 12.62
C ASN A 222 -6.69 9.78 13.98
N ALA A 223 -7.18 8.56 14.23
CA ALA A 223 -7.93 8.21 15.45
C ALA A 223 -7.06 8.18 16.71
N GLY A 224 -5.76 7.94 16.59
CA GLY A 224 -4.87 7.87 17.75
C GLY A 224 -3.41 7.61 17.41
N PRO A 225 -2.50 7.74 18.38
CA PRO A 225 -1.09 7.45 18.19
C PRO A 225 -0.82 5.98 17.83
N ASN A 226 -1.56 5.02 18.38
CA ASN A 226 -1.33 3.59 18.13
C ASN A 226 -1.71 3.19 16.70
N THR A 227 -2.80 3.74 16.14
CA THR A 227 -3.18 3.48 14.74
C THR A 227 -2.18 4.12 13.77
N ALA A 228 -1.71 5.33 14.08
CA ALA A 228 -0.64 5.98 13.32
C ALA A 228 0.67 5.18 13.35
N ALA A 229 1.09 4.73 14.54
CA ALA A 229 2.30 3.95 14.74
C ALA A 229 2.21 2.59 14.03
N ALA A 230 1.08 1.87 14.14
CA ALA A 230 0.87 0.60 13.45
C ALA A 230 0.95 0.75 11.92
N GLY A 231 0.32 1.79 11.38
CA GLY A 231 0.41 2.10 9.95
C GLY A 231 1.85 2.42 9.51
N GLN A 232 2.57 3.24 10.28
CA GLN A 232 3.97 3.57 10.01
C GLN A 232 4.90 2.35 10.08
N ALA A 233 4.67 1.47 11.05
CA ALA A 233 5.44 0.23 11.20
C ALA A 233 5.26 -0.69 9.99
N LEU A 234 4.02 -0.87 9.51
CA LEU A 234 3.77 -1.63 8.28
C LEU A 234 4.43 -0.99 7.04
N TRP A 235 4.50 0.35 6.96
CA TRP A 235 5.19 1.03 5.87
C TRP A 235 6.70 0.78 5.83
N ALA A 236 7.28 0.42 6.96
CA ALA A 236 8.70 0.11 7.10
C ALA A 236 9.03 -1.33 6.69
N LEU A 237 8.03 -2.19 6.43
CA LEU A 237 8.27 -3.53 5.91
C LEU A 237 8.66 -3.50 4.42
N PRO A 238 9.53 -4.42 3.95
CA PRO A 238 10.22 -5.47 4.72
C PRO A 238 11.49 -5.02 5.46
N GLU A 239 11.89 -3.75 5.39
CA GLU A 239 13.19 -3.30 5.90
C GLU A 239 13.30 -3.31 7.43
N ALA A 240 12.22 -2.97 8.14
CA ALA A 240 12.14 -3.07 9.59
C ALA A 240 11.67 -4.46 10.05
N GLY A 241 12.19 -4.91 11.19
CA GLY A 241 11.81 -6.16 11.83
C GLY A 241 10.64 -5.98 12.79
N PRO A 242 9.94 -7.08 13.16
CA PRO A 242 8.91 -7.02 14.21
C PRO A 242 9.46 -6.52 15.56
N ASP A 243 10.71 -6.86 15.87
CA ASP A 243 11.33 -6.55 17.15
C ASP A 243 11.71 -5.06 17.32
N ASP A 244 11.60 -4.26 16.25
CA ASP A 244 11.76 -2.81 16.29
C ASP A 244 10.53 -2.09 16.88
N ALA A 245 9.41 -2.80 17.08
CA ALA A 245 8.17 -2.24 17.61
C ALA A 245 8.03 -2.49 19.13
N ASP A 246 7.88 -1.42 19.91
CA ASP A 246 7.70 -1.50 21.37
C ASP A 246 6.35 -2.11 21.76
N ASP A 247 5.30 -1.90 20.96
CA ASP A 247 3.95 -2.39 21.24
C ASP A 247 3.78 -3.86 20.78
N PRO A 248 3.30 -4.77 21.66
CA PRO A 248 3.17 -6.19 21.32
C PRO A 248 2.12 -6.47 20.23
N THR A 249 1.05 -5.67 20.15
CA THR A 249 0.03 -5.81 19.10
C THR A 249 0.61 -5.43 17.73
N ILE A 250 1.40 -4.36 17.69
CA ILE A 250 2.11 -3.95 16.46
C ILE A 250 3.13 -5.02 16.07
N ARG A 251 3.92 -5.54 17.01
CA ARG A 251 4.90 -6.61 16.76
C ARG A 251 4.25 -7.85 16.13
N VAL A 252 3.13 -8.30 16.67
CA VAL A 252 2.34 -9.42 16.11
C VAL A 252 1.85 -9.11 14.70
N LEU A 253 1.33 -7.91 14.48
CA LEU A 253 0.87 -7.49 13.16
C LEU A 253 2.01 -7.54 12.14
N LEU A 254 3.22 -7.12 12.51
CA LEU A 254 4.42 -7.20 11.67
C LEU A 254 4.85 -8.65 11.43
N ARG A 255 4.82 -9.53 12.45
CA ARG A 255 5.11 -10.96 12.30
C ARG A 255 4.14 -11.63 11.32
N TRP A 256 2.84 -11.42 11.52
CA TRP A 256 1.81 -11.91 10.61
C TRP A 256 2.03 -11.39 9.18
N ALA A 257 2.29 -10.09 9.02
CA ALA A 257 2.55 -9.52 7.70
C ALA A 257 3.75 -10.17 6.99
N LEU A 258 4.83 -10.44 7.73
CA LEU A 258 6.01 -11.12 7.22
C LEU A 258 5.84 -12.64 7.04
N ALA A 259 4.70 -13.22 7.45
CA ALA A 259 4.50 -14.66 7.59
C ALA A 259 5.59 -15.32 8.46
N ALA A 260 6.06 -14.60 9.48
CA ALA A 260 7.04 -15.08 10.44
C ALA A 260 6.39 -16.00 11.49
N PRO A 261 7.13 -16.96 12.08
CA PRO A 261 6.59 -17.81 13.13
C PRO A 261 6.20 -17.01 14.38
N ASP A 262 5.30 -17.60 15.17
CA ASP A 262 4.90 -17.10 16.49
C ASP A 262 6.12 -16.95 17.41
N ASN A 263 6.03 -16.03 18.38
CA ASN A 263 7.02 -15.86 19.43
C ASN A 263 6.34 -15.92 20.80
N ASP A 264 6.83 -16.80 21.68
CA ASP A 264 6.31 -16.97 23.04
C ASP A 264 6.44 -15.71 23.90
N ALA A 265 7.41 -14.86 23.59
CA ALA A 265 7.60 -13.57 24.27
C ALA A 265 6.44 -12.58 24.05
N ASP A 266 5.65 -12.74 22.98
CA ASP A 266 4.58 -11.81 22.63
C ASP A 266 3.29 -12.05 23.45
N GLY A 267 3.21 -13.21 24.14
CA GLY A 267 2.10 -13.60 25.01
C GLY A 267 0.92 -14.28 24.30
N ALA A 268 0.05 -14.94 25.06
CA ALA A 268 -1.02 -15.80 24.51
C ALA A 268 -2.05 -15.05 23.64
N GLN A 269 -2.43 -13.82 24.01
CA GLN A 269 -3.41 -13.04 23.23
C GLN A 269 -2.87 -12.62 21.86
N SER A 270 -1.58 -12.29 21.82
CA SER A 270 -0.82 -11.93 20.62
C SER A 270 -0.75 -13.10 19.64
N GLN A 271 -0.43 -14.29 20.14
CA GLN A 271 -0.42 -15.52 19.34
C GLN A 271 -1.81 -15.85 18.79
N LEU A 272 -2.85 -15.74 19.63
CA LEU A 272 -4.23 -15.95 19.19
C LEU A 272 -4.64 -14.96 18.10
N LEU A 273 -4.24 -13.68 18.20
CA LEU A 273 -4.48 -12.70 17.14
C LEU A 273 -3.79 -13.12 15.83
N GLN A 274 -2.52 -13.51 15.88
CA GLN A 274 -1.77 -13.98 14.71
C GLN A 274 -2.43 -15.19 14.04
N ARG A 275 -2.88 -16.16 14.84
CA ARG A 275 -3.61 -17.35 14.38
C ARG A 275 -4.94 -16.97 13.72
N LEU A 276 -5.72 -16.07 14.31
CA LEU A 276 -6.97 -15.59 13.75
C LEU A 276 -6.77 -14.89 12.40
N LEU A 277 -5.78 -13.99 12.31
CA LEU A 277 -5.46 -13.31 11.05
C LEU A 277 -5.03 -14.31 9.97
N SER A 278 -4.22 -15.31 10.34
CA SER A 278 -3.77 -16.36 9.41
C SER A 278 -4.92 -17.28 8.97
N ALA A 279 -5.80 -17.67 9.91
CA ALA A 279 -6.96 -18.51 9.63
C ALA A 279 -7.96 -17.82 8.69
N LEU A 280 -8.20 -16.52 8.89
CA LEU A 280 -9.06 -15.72 8.01
C LEU A 280 -8.51 -15.65 6.58
N VAL A 281 -7.20 -15.42 6.43
CA VAL A 281 -6.56 -15.39 5.10
C VAL A 281 -6.61 -16.78 4.45
N ALA A 282 -6.31 -17.85 5.20
CA ALA A 282 -6.33 -19.21 4.69
C ALA A 282 -7.74 -19.64 4.26
N ALA A 283 -8.77 -19.29 5.04
CA ALA A 283 -10.16 -19.53 4.69
C ALA A 283 -10.55 -18.83 3.38
N ALA A 284 -10.10 -17.59 3.18
CA ALA A 284 -10.33 -16.84 1.95
C ALA A 284 -9.52 -17.35 0.74
N ASP A 285 -8.47 -18.13 0.97
CA ASP A 285 -7.66 -18.78 -0.07
C ASP A 285 -8.13 -20.20 -0.43
N SER A 286 -9.14 -20.71 0.28
CA SER A 286 -9.72 -22.02 0.01
C SER A 286 -10.24 -22.09 -1.43
N ALA A 287 -10.00 -23.24 -2.09
CA ALA A 287 -10.55 -23.54 -3.40
C ALA A 287 -12.07 -23.85 -3.36
N ASP A 288 -12.66 -23.92 -2.16
CA ASP A 288 -14.07 -24.21 -1.95
C ASP A 288 -14.98 -23.16 -2.66
N PRO A 289 -15.96 -23.60 -3.48
CA PRO A 289 -16.98 -22.72 -4.07
C PRO A 289 -17.74 -21.86 -3.05
N CYS A 290 -17.88 -22.34 -1.81
CA CYS A 290 -18.50 -21.61 -0.72
C CYS A 290 -17.48 -21.43 0.41
N PRO A 291 -16.62 -20.39 0.35
CA PRO A 291 -15.67 -20.14 1.43
C PRO A 291 -16.43 -19.97 2.75
N PRO A 292 -15.89 -20.45 3.88
CA PRO A 292 -16.58 -20.39 5.16
C PRO A 292 -16.82 -18.92 5.56
N ASP A 293 -17.93 -18.67 6.26
CA ASP A 293 -18.19 -17.33 6.82
C ASP A 293 -17.01 -16.91 7.70
N PRO A 294 -16.36 -15.76 7.43
CA PRO A 294 -15.28 -15.23 8.25
C PRO A 294 -15.60 -15.18 9.75
N ARG A 295 -16.87 -14.94 10.13
CA ARG A 295 -17.30 -14.97 11.53
C ARG A 295 -17.21 -16.38 12.12
N GLN A 296 -17.62 -17.39 11.36
CA GLN A 296 -17.53 -18.78 11.78
C GLN A 296 -16.08 -19.21 11.94
N VAL A 297 -15.19 -18.83 11.01
CA VAL A 297 -13.74 -19.08 11.11
C VAL A 297 -13.16 -18.56 12.43
N VAL A 298 -13.58 -17.36 12.85
CA VAL A 298 -13.17 -16.79 14.13
C VAL A 298 -13.71 -17.63 15.30
N LEU A 299 -14.99 -17.98 15.30
CA LEU A 299 -15.60 -18.78 16.37
C LEU A 299 -14.92 -20.14 16.51
N ASP A 300 -14.63 -20.81 15.40
CA ASP A 300 -13.96 -22.11 15.37
C ASP A 300 -12.53 -21.99 15.90
N THR A 301 -11.78 -20.97 15.47
CA THR A 301 -10.42 -20.72 15.96
C THR A 301 -10.40 -20.43 17.46
N LEU A 302 -11.37 -19.67 17.98
CA LEU A 302 -11.49 -19.40 19.42
C LEU A 302 -11.83 -20.67 20.21
N ALA A 303 -12.70 -21.53 19.67
CA ALA A 303 -13.07 -22.79 20.29
C ALA A 303 -11.86 -23.75 20.33
N ASP A 304 -11.15 -23.89 19.21
CA ASP A 304 -9.93 -24.69 19.12
C ASP A 304 -8.87 -24.20 20.12
N GLU A 305 -8.65 -22.89 20.22
CA GLU A 305 -7.69 -22.35 21.19
C GLU A 305 -8.12 -22.64 22.63
N ALA A 306 -9.41 -22.49 22.95
CA ALA A 306 -9.93 -22.80 24.27
C ALA A 306 -9.69 -24.26 24.68
N THR A 307 -9.78 -25.20 23.73
CA THR A 307 -9.47 -26.63 24.00
C THR A 307 -7.99 -26.89 24.25
N ARG A 308 -7.08 -26.08 23.68
CA ARG A 308 -5.62 -26.24 23.79
C ARG A 308 -5.04 -25.59 25.04
N LEU A 309 -5.72 -24.58 25.60
CA LEU A 309 -5.25 -23.88 26.78
C LEU A 309 -5.39 -24.75 28.03
N ASP A 310 -4.31 -24.93 28.78
CA ASP A 310 -4.33 -25.62 30.08
C ASP A 310 -4.97 -24.77 31.19
N GLU A 311 -4.83 -23.44 31.10
CA GLU A 311 -5.26 -22.52 32.16
C GLU A 311 -6.80 -22.30 32.12
N PRO A 312 -7.55 -22.74 33.16
CA PRO A 312 -9.01 -22.78 33.12
C PRO A 312 -9.65 -21.40 33.00
N LYS A 313 -9.02 -20.37 33.58
CA LYS A 313 -9.50 -18.98 33.52
C LYS A 313 -9.53 -18.43 32.10
N TRP A 314 -8.51 -18.73 31.30
CA TRP A 314 -8.47 -18.28 29.90
C TRP A 314 -9.43 -19.07 29.03
N ARG A 315 -9.55 -20.38 29.28
CA ARG A 315 -10.55 -21.21 28.60
C ARG A 315 -11.97 -20.66 28.83
N GLU A 316 -12.32 -20.35 30.07
CA GLU A 316 -13.63 -19.77 30.41
C GLU A 316 -13.81 -18.39 29.75
N ALA A 317 -12.78 -17.54 29.77
CA ALA A 317 -12.82 -16.23 29.13
C ALA A 317 -13.03 -16.31 27.61
N LEU A 318 -12.33 -17.21 26.91
CA LEU A 318 -12.51 -17.42 25.47
C LEU A 318 -13.87 -18.02 25.14
N THR A 319 -14.33 -18.98 25.94
CA THR A 319 -15.66 -19.59 25.77
C THR A 319 -16.76 -18.55 25.92
N ARG A 320 -16.65 -17.70 26.95
CA ARG A 320 -17.59 -16.60 27.18
C ARG A 320 -17.54 -15.56 26.06
N LEU A 321 -16.35 -15.19 25.59
CA LEU A 321 -16.19 -14.28 24.47
C LEU A 321 -16.84 -14.85 23.20
N ALA A 322 -16.60 -16.12 22.87
CA ALA A 322 -17.21 -16.76 21.71
C ALA A 322 -18.75 -16.80 21.80
N ALA A 323 -19.30 -17.07 23.00
CA ALA A 323 -20.74 -17.02 23.24
C ALA A 323 -21.31 -15.61 23.03
N ASP A 324 -20.66 -14.58 23.58
CA ASP A 324 -21.07 -13.18 23.41
C ASP A 324 -20.97 -12.72 21.95
N LEU A 325 -19.93 -13.15 21.21
CA LEU A 325 -19.77 -12.86 19.78
C LEU A 325 -20.89 -13.50 18.95
N ARG A 326 -21.24 -14.76 19.22
CA ARG A 326 -22.38 -15.44 18.57
C ARG A 326 -23.69 -14.72 18.86
N GLY A 327 -23.95 -14.40 20.13
CA GLY A 327 -25.15 -13.66 20.55
C GLY A 327 -25.26 -12.27 19.90
N SER A 328 -24.14 -11.60 19.62
CA SER A 328 -24.16 -10.27 18.98
C SER A 328 -24.71 -10.28 17.55
N VAL A 329 -24.68 -11.43 16.87
CA VAL A 329 -25.23 -11.62 15.52
C VAL A 329 -26.68 -12.11 15.58
N GLU A 330 -27.02 -12.92 16.58
CA GLU A 330 -28.32 -13.60 16.73
C GLU A 330 -29.36 -12.79 17.52
N LEU A 331 -29.18 -11.48 17.70
CA LEU A 331 -30.05 -10.60 18.52
C LEU A 331 -30.09 -10.99 20.01
N GLY A 332 -28.94 -11.32 20.59
CA GLY A 332 -28.83 -11.58 22.03
C GLY A 332 -29.21 -10.38 22.90
N ASP A 333 -29.48 -10.65 24.19
CA ASP A 333 -30.06 -9.68 25.13
C ASP A 333 -29.14 -8.49 25.50
N ALA A 334 -27.84 -8.58 25.21
CA ALA A 334 -26.86 -7.58 25.61
C ALA A 334 -26.72 -6.45 24.58
N THR A 335 -26.76 -5.20 25.05
CA THR A 335 -26.53 -4.04 24.18
C THR A 335 -25.06 -3.95 23.75
N VAL A 336 -24.79 -3.26 22.63
CA VAL A 336 -23.40 -3.00 22.16
C VAL A 336 -22.56 -2.33 23.26
N LEU A 337 -23.15 -1.40 24.02
CA LEU A 337 -22.47 -0.71 25.11
C LEU A 337 -22.10 -1.69 26.24
N GLU A 338 -23.02 -2.56 26.64
CA GLU A 338 -22.76 -3.59 27.65
C GLU A 338 -21.64 -4.55 27.22
N LEU A 339 -21.65 -4.99 25.96
CA LEU A 339 -20.59 -5.86 25.41
C LEU A 339 -19.23 -5.16 25.46
N MET A 340 -19.15 -3.89 25.06
CA MET A 340 -17.92 -3.09 25.09
C MET A 340 -17.43 -2.80 26.51
N GLN A 341 -18.33 -2.66 27.48
CA GLN A 341 -18.00 -2.48 28.90
C GLN A 341 -17.53 -3.77 29.57
N ARG A 342 -18.12 -4.91 29.18
CA ARG A 342 -17.76 -6.24 29.67
C ARG A 342 -16.39 -6.69 29.15
N HIS A 343 -16.13 -6.47 27.87
CA HIS A 343 -14.89 -6.87 27.20
C HIS A 343 -14.01 -5.65 27.01
N GLN A 344 -13.14 -5.36 27.99
CA GLN A 344 -12.35 -4.11 28.00
C GLN A 344 -11.00 -4.21 27.29
N ARG A 345 -10.57 -5.42 26.90
CA ARG A 345 -9.27 -5.63 26.25
C ARG A 345 -9.33 -5.31 24.76
N PRO A 346 -8.27 -4.73 24.17
CA PRO A 346 -8.24 -4.39 22.75
C PRO A 346 -8.55 -5.54 21.81
N PHE A 347 -7.99 -6.72 22.10
CA PHE A 347 -8.28 -7.95 21.37
C PHE A 347 -9.79 -8.24 21.28
N SER A 348 -10.46 -8.28 22.44
CA SER A 348 -11.87 -8.62 22.52
C SER A 348 -12.77 -7.54 21.89
N ARG A 349 -12.45 -6.26 22.05
CA ARG A 349 -13.19 -5.15 21.41
C ARG A 349 -13.00 -5.11 19.90
N GLY A 350 -11.80 -5.38 19.42
CA GLY A 350 -11.52 -5.53 17.99
C GLY A 350 -12.35 -6.65 17.36
N LEU A 351 -12.47 -7.79 18.05
CA LEU A 351 -13.36 -8.89 17.65
C LEU A 351 -14.84 -8.51 17.69
N LEU A 352 -15.30 -7.81 18.73
CA LEU A 352 -16.67 -7.31 18.77
C LEU A 352 -16.97 -6.39 17.58
N LEU A 353 -16.04 -5.49 17.23
CA LEU A 353 -16.19 -4.66 16.02
C LEU A 353 -16.26 -5.49 14.74
N PHE A 354 -15.46 -6.55 14.63
CA PHE A 354 -15.49 -7.49 13.51
C PHE A 354 -16.84 -8.20 13.34
N PHE A 355 -17.54 -8.50 14.44
CA PHE A 355 -18.87 -9.12 14.38
C PHE A 355 -19.97 -8.09 14.13
N LEU A 356 -19.92 -6.95 14.83
CA LEU A 356 -20.94 -5.89 14.78
C LEU A 356 -20.91 -5.06 13.50
N ARG A 357 -19.79 -5.07 12.75
CA ARG A 357 -19.60 -4.30 11.53
C ARG A 357 -19.18 -5.23 10.40
N GLU A 358 -19.82 -5.08 9.26
CA GLU A 358 -19.56 -5.94 8.11
C GLU A 358 -18.61 -5.25 7.11
N ARG A 359 -18.82 -3.94 6.89
CA ARG A 359 -18.12 -3.19 5.85
C ARG A 359 -16.97 -2.36 6.43
N CYS A 360 -15.90 -2.23 5.65
CA CYS A 360 -14.76 -1.37 5.98
C CYS A 360 -15.15 0.10 6.15
N GLU A 361 -16.12 0.60 5.39
CA GLU A 361 -16.66 1.96 5.54
C GLU A 361 -17.28 2.19 6.91
N ASP A 362 -17.97 1.18 7.45
CA ASP A 362 -18.59 1.25 8.76
C ASP A 362 -17.50 1.32 9.83
N LEU A 363 -16.42 0.53 9.71
CA LEU A 363 -15.28 0.62 10.62
C LEU A 363 -14.62 2.01 10.60
N LEU A 364 -14.39 2.58 9.41
CA LEU A 364 -13.73 3.89 9.25
C LEU A 364 -14.56 5.04 9.82
N SER A 365 -15.89 4.93 9.78
CA SER A 365 -16.82 5.97 10.26
C SER A 365 -17.29 5.75 11.69
N PHE A 366 -17.20 4.53 12.23
CA PHE A 366 -17.70 4.20 13.56
C PHE A 366 -16.89 4.90 14.65
N ARG A 367 -17.61 5.55 15.58
CA ARG A 367 -17.03 6.21 16.75
C ARG A 367 -17.81 5.80 17.99
N HIS A 368 -17.10 5.44 19.04
CA HIS A 368 -17.71 5.08 20.32
C HIS A 368 -16.77 5.45 21.47
N PRO A 369 -17.24 6.11 22.55
CA PRO A 369 -16.38 6.61 23.63
C PRO A 369 -15.60 5.53 24.37
N ALA A 370 -16.09 4.30 24.38
CA ALA A 370 -15.39 3.19 25.01
C ALA A 370 -14.23 2.63 24.17
N LEU A 371 -14.12 2.97 22.88
CA LEU A 371 -13.07 2.43 22.02
C LEU A 371 -11.76 3.17 22.21
N THR A 372 -10.68 2.40 22.31
CA THR A 372 -9.31 2.90 22.24
C THR A 372 -8.78 2.83 20.81
N ASP A 373 -7.70 3.53 20.53
CA ASP A 373 -7.01 3.42 19.24
C ASP A 373 -6.32 2.06 19.06
N GLN A 374 -5.91 1.39 20.13
CA GLN A 374 -5.43 0.00 20.10
C GLN A 374 -6.53 -0.98 19.66
N ASP A 375 -7.78 -0.77 20.10
CA ASP A 375 -8.93 -1.57 19.64
C ASP A 375 -9.10 -1.46 18.11
N LEU A 376 -8.88 -0.25 17.58
CA LEU A 376 -8.95 0.04 16.14
C LEU A 376 -7.78 -0.57 15.35
N VAL A 377 -6.60 -0.73 15.96
CA VAL A 377 -5.47 -1.46 15.34
C VAL A 377 -5.87 -2.93 15.10
N VAL A 378 -6.39 -3.58 16.13
CA VAL A 378 -6.85 -4.98 16.05
C VAL A 378 -7.98 -5.13 15.03
N ALA A 379 -9.00 -4.27 15.11
CA ALA A 379 -10.12 -4.29 14.18
C ALA A 379 -9.65 -4.05 12.73
N GLY A 380 -8.76 -3.08 12.50
CA GLY A 380 -8.18 -2.81 11.18
C GLY A 380 -7.49 -4.03 10.59
N ALA A 381 -6.70 -4.76 11.40
CA ALA A 381 -6.03 -5.98 10.97
C ALA A 381 -7.03 -7.12 10.64
N LEU A 382 -8.04 -7.34 11.48
CA LEU A 382 -9.06 -8.37 11.26
C LEU A 382 -9.89 -8.09 9.99
N PHE A 383 -10.32 -6.85 9.78
CA PHE A 383 -11.02 -6.44 8.56
C PHE A 383 -10.14 -6.61 7.32
N ALA A 384 -8.86 -6.28 7.43
CA ALA A 384 -7.90 -6.48 6.36
C ALA A 384 -7.74 -7.96 5.99
N ALA A 385 -7.62 -8.85 6.99
CA ALA A 385 -7.55 -10.30 6.78
C ALA A 385 -8.83 -10.86 6.14
N ARG A 386 -10.01 -10.35 6.52
CA ARG A 386 -11.30 -10.76 5.94
C ARG A 386 -11.47 -10.33 4.49
N TRP A 387 -11.16 -9.07 4.18
CA TRP A 387 -11.57 -8.46 2.91
C TRP A 387 -10.46 -8.37 1.88
N GLY A 388 -9.21 -8.21 2.32
CA GLY A 388 -8.07 -7.95 1.46
C GLY A 388 -8.19 -6.64 0.67
N TRP A 389 -7.15 -6.32 -0.11
CA TRP A 389 -7.02 -5.05 -0.81
C TRP A 389 -8.18 -4.74 -1.78
N MET A 390 -8.62 -5.74 -2.53
CA MET A 390 -9.58 -5.56 -3.62
C MET A 390 -10.95 -5.07 -3.15
N ALA A 391 -11.36 -5.46 -1.94
CA ALA A 391 -12.65 -5.11 -1.33
C ALA A 391 -12.60 -3.85 -0.45
N LEU A 392 -11.47 -3.14 -0.44
CA LEU A 392 -11.39 -1.86 0.26
C LEU A 392 -12.27 -0.78 -0.39
N PRO A 393 -12.77 0.16 0.41
CA PRO A 393 -13.62 1.22 -0.09
C PRO A 393 -12.87 2.16 -1.04
N PRO A 394 -13.56 2.74 -2.04
CA PRO A 394 -12.97 3.69 -2.97
C PRO A 394 -12.34 4.92 -2.28
N SER A 395 -12.85 5.32 -1.12
CA SER A 395 -12.32 6.44 -0.34
C SER A 395 -10.86 6.26 0.06
N LEU A 396 -10.43 5.03 0.36
CA LEU A 396 -9.03 4.72 0.66
C LEU A 396 -8.22 4.57 -0.63
N ARG A 397 -8.74 3.85 -1.62
CA ARG A 397 -8.02 3.57 -2.88
C ARG A 397 -7.74 4.82 -3.71
N THR A 398 -8.53 5.88 -3.53
CA THR A 398 -8.38 7.17 -4.24
C THR A 398 -7.48 8.18 -3.53
N VAL A 399 -6.92 7.84 -2.35
CA VAL A 399 -5.91 8.69 -1.70
C VAL A 399 -4.67 8.76 -2.60
N ALA A 400 -4.26 9.98 -2.93
CA ALA A 400 -3.16 10.22 -3.85
C ALA A 400 -1.86 9.53 -3.38
N GLY A 401 -1.24 8.76 -4.27
CA GLY A 401 0.00 8.01 -3.99
C GLY A 401 -0.19 6.73 -3.18
N LEU A 402 -1.33 6.53 -2.48
CA LEU A 402 -1.50 5.40 -1.58
C LEU A 402 -1.53 4.07 -2.34
N ALA A 403 -2.33 3.97 -3.39
CA ALA A 403 -2.45 2.72 -4.15
C ALA A 403 -1.12 2.28 -4.78
N PRO A 404 -0.36 3.11 -5.52
CA PRO A 404 0.96 2.71 -6.04
C PRO A 404 1.94 2.26 -4.94
N ALA A 405 1.98 2.98 -3.82
CA ALA A 405 2.86 2.65 -2.70
C ALA A 405 2.49 1.30 -2.06
N VAL A 406 1.20 1.05 -1.80
CA VAL A 406 0.74 -0.23 -1.25
C VAL A 406 0.99 -1.38 -2.24
N GLN A 407 0.69 -1.20 -3.52
CA GLN A 407 0.92 -2.22 -4.54
C GLN A 407 2.39 -2.63 -4.66
N HIS A 408 3.30 -1.64 -4.63
CA HIS A 408 4.73 -1.92 -4.60
C HIS A 408 5.11 -2.74 -3.36
N ARG A 409 4.60 -2.37 -2.18
CA ARG A 409 4.87 -3.09 -0.92
C ARG A 409 4.33 -4.52 -0.93
N MET A 410 3.11 -4.73 -1.44
CA MET A 410 2.52 -6.07 -1.57
C MET A 410 3.40 -6.98 -2.45
N ALA A 411 3.83 -6.49 -3.62
CA ALA A 411 4.69 -7.25 -4.52
C ALA A 411 6.08 -7.52 -3.89
N LYS A 412 6.69 -6.49 -3.28
CA LYS A 412 8.00 -6.63 -2.60
C LYS A 412 7.96 -7.67 -1.48
N LEU A 413 6.89 -7.66 -0.69
CA LEU A 413 6.68 -8.63 0.38
C LEU A 413 6.49 -10.05 -0.16
N ALA A 414 5.73 -10.21 -1.25
CA ALA A 414 5.54 -11.50 -1.89
C ALA A 414 6.87 -12.07 -2.41
N HIS A 415 7.67 -11.26 -3.09
CA HIS A 415 9.00 -11.69 -3.57
C HIS A 415 9.96 -12.06 -2.45
N ARG A 416 9.90 -11.36 -1.30
CA ARG A 416 10.67 -11.72 -0.10
C ARG A 416 10.23 -13.08 0.44
N GLN A 417 8.92 -13.31 0.59
CA GLN A 417 8.37 -14.56 1.13
C GLN A 417 8.69 -15.76 0.23
N GLN A 418 8.69 -15.54 -1.08
CA GLN A 418 8.99 -16.58 -2.07
C GLN A 418 10.50 -16.78 -2.31
N GLY A 419 11.36 -15.87 -1.83
CA GLY A 419 12.81 -15.95 -2.05
C GLY A 419 13.23 -15.79 -3.52
N THR A 420 12.45 -15.08 -4.34
CA THR A 420 12.70 -14.95 -5.80
C THR A 420 13.99 -14.21 -6.15
N GLY A 421 14.57 -13.44 -5.23
CA GLY A 421 15.74 -12.60 -5.49
C GLY A 421 15.47 -11.37 -6.37
N LEU A 422 14.21 -11.10 -6.73
CA LEU A 422 13.83 -9.90 -7.47
C LEU A 422 13.89 -8.64 -6.60
N ASP A 423 14.45 -7.58 -7.16
CA ASP A 423 14.41 -6.23 -6.63
C ASP A 423 13.51 -5.36 -7.51
N LEU A 424 12.47 -4.78 -6.91
CA LEU A 424 11.50 -3.92 -7.59
C LEU A 424 11.97 -2.45 -7.66
N GLY A 425 13.16 -2.15 -7.16
CA GLY A 425 13.75 -0.82 -7.10
C GLY A 425 13.23 0.04 -5.95
N ALA A 426 13.40 1.35 -6.08
CA ALA A 426 12.98 2.30 -5.05
C ALA A 426 11.44 2.31 -4.90
N ALA A 427 10.97 2.11 -3.68
CA ALA A 427 9.54 2.17 -3.37
C ALA A 427 8.99 3.59 -3.58
N PRO A 428 7.73 3.74 -4.06
CA PRO A 428 7.03 5.01 -3.99
C PRO A 428 7.01 5.55 -2.55
N PRO A 429 6.97 6.88 -2.36
CA PRO A 429 6.99 7.48 -1.03
C PRO A 429 5.80 6.99 -0.19
N SER A 430 6.03 6.73 1.09
CA SER A 430 4.97 6.33 2.01
C SER A 430 3.93 7.44 2.18
N VAL A 431 2.68 7.04 2.29
CA VAL A 431 1.56 7.98 2.47
C VAL A 431 1.13 7.94 3.93
N LEU A 432 1.59 8.94 4.69
CA LEU A 432 1.35 9.03 6.12
C LEU A 432 -0.04 9.64 6.44
N PRO A 433 -0.68 9.26 7.54
CA PRO A 433 -1.87 9.94 8.07
C PRO A 433 -1.59 11.42 8.37
N LEU A 434 -2.63 12.28 8.32
CA LEU A 434 -2.48 13.70 8.64
C LEU A 434 -1.94 13.93 10.04
N ARG A 435 -2.38 13.12 11.01
CA ARG A 435 -1.84 13.13 12.38
C ARG A 435 -0.32 13.04 12.39
N THR A 436 0.24 12.00 11.77
CA THR A 436 1.68 11.78 11.70
C THR A 436 2.39 12.92 10.98
N LEU A 437 1.80 13.44 9.89
CA LEU A 437 2.38 14.59 9.18
C LEU A 437 2.42 15.84 10.06
N LEU A 438 1.38 16.12 10.85
CA LEU A 438 1.36 17.24 11.80
C LEU A 438 2.38 17.07 12.92
N GLU A 439 2.49 15.87 13.48
CA GLU A 439 3.43 15.57 14.58
C GLU A 439 4.90 15.65 14.14
N THR A 440 5.20 15.26 12.89
CA THR A 440 6.58 15.22 12.36
C THR A 440 6.99 16.45 11.55
N ALA A 441 6.05 17.34 11.22
CA ALA A 441 6.34 18.54 10.44
C ALA A 441 7.19 19.56 11.20
N ARG A 442 7.94 20.36 10.43
CA ARG A 442 8.70 21.50 10.96
C ARG A 442 7.73 22.48 11.65
N PRO A 443 8.13 23.15 12.75
CA PRO A 443 7.24 24.01 13.53
C PRO A 443 6.43 25.00 12.68
N LYS A 444 7.08 25.76 11.77
CA LYS A 444 6.39 26.71 10.89
C LYS A 444 5.32 26.07 10.00
N ALA A 445 5.60 24.92 9.41
CA ALA A 445 4.65 24.22 8.55
C ALA A 445 3.52 23.58 9.38
N ARG A 446 3.86 23.01 10.54
CA ARG A 446 2.91 22.47 11.50
C ARG A 446 1.93 23.53 11.99
N ASP A 447 2.42 24.70 12.39
CA ASP A 447 1.59 25.77 12.95
C ASP A 447 0.66 26.35 11.87
N ALA A 448 1.16 26.52 10.64
CA ALA A 448 0.35 26.94 9.50
C ALA A 448 -0.71 25.90 9.12
N ALA A 449 -0.35 24.60 9.10
CA ALA A 449 -1.29 23.51 8.85
C ALA A 449 -2.35 23.41 9.95
N ALA A 450 -1.95 23.54 11.22
CA ALA A 450 -2.85 23.53 12.36
C ALA A 450 -3.87 24.67 12.27
N LEU A 451 -3.43 25.89 11.97
CA LEU A 451 -4.35 27.02 11.77
C LEU A 451 -5.29 26.80 10.58
N LEU A 452 -4.78 26.29 9.46
CA LEU A 452 -5.59 25.98 8.28
C LEU A 452 -6.65 24.91 8.59
N LEU A 453 -6.26 23.83 9.27
CA LEU A 453 -7.14 22.75 9.66
C LEU A 453 -8.21 23.25 10.63
N THR A 454 -7.81 23.92 11.71
CA THR A 454 -8.72 24.46 12.72
C THR A 454 -9.76 25.41 12.11
N ARG A 455 -9.33 26.34 11.25
CA ARG A 455 -10.26 27.26 10.56
C ARG A 455 -11.14 26.53 9.55
N GLY A 456 -10.55 25.64 8.75
CA GLY A 456 -11.28 24.88 7.72
C GLY A 456 -12.33 23.93 8.29
N MET A 457 -12.13 23.45 9.52
CA MET A 457 -13.08 22.60 10.25
C MET A 457 -14.06 23.39 11.14
N GLY A 458 -13.93 24.72 11.24
CA GLY A 458 -14.77 25.54 12.09
C GLY A 458 -14.49 25.40 13.60
N TRP A 459 -13.28 24.98 13.98
CA TRP A 459 -12.86 24.80 15.38
C TRP A 459 -12.13 26.03 15.96
N ALA A 460 -12.23 27.18 15.27
CA ALA A 460 -11.45 28.37 15.59
C ALA A 460 -11.72 28.88 17.01
N ASP A 461 -12.99 28.95 17.40
CA ASP A 461 -13.42 29.53 18.68
C ASP A 461 -13.00 28.68 19.90
N GLU A 462 -12.75 27.39 19.68
CA GLU A 462 -12.38 26.45 20.74
C GLU A 462 -10.88 26.24 20.86
N LEU A 463 -10.15 26.27 19.74
CA LEU A 463 -8.77 25.81 19.67
C LEU A 463 -7.75 26.92 19.42
N ILE A 464 -8.18 28.11 18.97
CA ILE A 464 -7.26 29.22 18.68
C ILE A 464 -7.22 30.17 19.87
N SER A 465 -6.04 30.35 20.43
CA SER A 465 -5.73 31.42 21.37
C SER A 465 -4.91 32.51 20.68
N THR A 466 -5.16 33.78 21.03
CA THR A 466 -4.36 34.89 20.51
C THR A 466 -3.39 35.34 21.60
N ARG A 467 -2.09 35.15 21.35
CA ARG A 467 -1.02 35.69 22.18
C ARG A 467 -0.64 37.07 21.67
N ILE A 468 -0.84 38.08 22.50
CA ILE A 468 -0.39 39.45 22.25
C ILE A 468 0.86 39.67 23.10
N SER A 469 2.02 39.78 22.46
CA SER A 469 3.28 40.09 23.14
C SER A 469 3.47 41.59 23.20
N LEU A 470 3.33 42.14 24.40
CA LEU A 470 3.57 43.54 24.69
C LEU A 470 5.04 43.77 25.03
N GLY A 471 5.57 44.96 24.77
CA GLY A 471 6.95 45.32 25.12
C GLY A 471 7.18 45.42 26.64
N LYS A 472 8.22 46.15 27.05
CA LYS A 472 8.28 46.69 28.42
C LYS A 472 7.64 48.08 28.38
N GLY A 473 6.68 48.38 29.25
CA GLY A 473 5.97 49.66 29.25
C GLY A 473 4.79 49.69 30.22
N GLU A 474 4.13 50.85 30.34
CA GLU A 474 2.86 50.99 31.06
C GLU A 474 1.69 50.68 30.13
N TYR A 475 0.72 49.93 30.67
CA TYR A 475 -0.46 49.46 29.94
C TYR A 475 -1.71 49.89 30.68
N ARG A 476 -2.69 50.45 29.96
CA ARG A 476 -3.96 50.85 30.56
C ARG A 476 -5.08 49.98 30.01
N LEU A 477 -5.64 49.13 30.87
CA LEU A 477 -6.87 48.40 30.59
C LEU A 477 -8.07 49.34 30.84
N SER A 478 -8.90 49.54 29.82
CA SER A 478 -10.15 50.30 29.87
C SER A 478 -11.29 49.33 29.59
N VAL A 479 -12.35 49.31 30.40
CA VAL A 479 -13.55 48.52 30.12
C VAL A 479 -14.70 49.48 29.95
N ASP A 480 -15.35 49.46 28.79
CA ASP A 480 -16.52 50.29 28.48
C ASP A 480 -17.71 49.43 28.00
N GLY A 481 -18.82 50.06 27.60
CA GLY A 481 -20.02 49.36 27.12
C GLY A 481 -19.83 48.56 25.82
N ARG A 482 -18.66 48.65 25.17
CA ARG A 482 -18.30 47.88 23.98
C ARG A 482 -17.29 46.76 24.28
N GLY A 483 -16.75 46.70 25.50
CA GLY A 483 -15.86 45.62 25.94
C GLY A 483 -14.60 46.12 26.63
N ALA A 484 -13.60 45.23 26.72
CA ALA A 484 -12.29 45.55 27.29
C ALA A 484 -11.32 46.00 26.18
N HIS A 485 -10.73 47.18 26.36
CA HIS A 485 -9.73 47.79 25.50
C HIS A 485 -8.39 47.85 26.22
N LEU A 486 -7.32 47.41 25.55
CA LEU A 486 -5.96 47.53 26.06
C LEU A 486 -5.26 48.69 25.34
N LEU A 487 -5.05 49.81 26.03
CA LEU A 487 -4.39 50.98 25.48
C LEU A 487 -2.87 50.85 25.64
N LEU A 488 -2.17 50.95 24.52
CA LEU A 488 -0.73 50.74 24.39
C LEU A 488 -0.10 52.02 23.80
N ALA A 489 0.96 52.53 24.41
CA ALA A 489 1.75 53.61 23.81
C ALA A 489 2.77 53.01 22.82
N GLY A 490 2.62 53.30 21.53
CA GLY A 490 3.49 52.80 20.45
C GLY A 490 2.90 51.61 19.67
N ASP A 491 3.69 51.05 18.73
CA ASP A 491 3.25 49.97 17.84
C ASP A 491 3.27 48.58 18.52
N VAL A 492 2.26 47.76 18.26
CA VAL A 492 2.16 46.37 18.74
C VAL A 492 3.24 45.52 18.07
N LYS A 493 4.14 44.94 18.88
CA LYS A 493 5.33 44.23 18.36
C LYS A 493 5.04 42.84 17.77
N ALA A 494 4.09 42.08 18.31
CA ALA A 494 3.70 40.79 17.75
C ALA A 494 2.32 40.33 18.25
N VAL A 495 1.43 40.01 17.32
CA VAL A 495 0.19 39.24 17.56
C VAL A 495 0.40 37.87 16.93
N ALA A 496 0.39 36.82 17.74
CA ALA A 496 0.52 35.44 17.27
C ALA A 496 -0.77 34.65 17.59
N SER A 497 -1.25 33.89 16.62
CA SER A 497 -2.31 32.91 16.85
C SER A 497 -1.66 31.56 17.19
N GLU A 498 -2.06 30.97 18.29
CA GLU A 498 -1.59 29.68 18.78
C GLU A 498 -2.75 28.69 18.79
N VAL A 499 -2.49 27.47 18.32
CA VAL A 499 -3.47 26.38 18.33
C VAL A 499 -3.11 25.42 19.44
N ASP A 500 -4.08 25.06 20.30
CA ASP A 500 -3.91 23.96 21.24
C ASP A 500 -3.75 22.65 20.46
N GLN A 501 -2.52 22.15 20.40
CA GLN A 501 -2.16 20.96 19.63
C GLN A 501 -2.81 19.68 20.18
N ALA A 502 -2.92 19.56 21.51
CA ALA A 502 -3.49 18.36 22.12
C ALA A 502 -5.00 18.29 21.83
N ALA A 503 -5.71 19.41 22.00
CA ALA A 503 -7.12 19.51 21.69
C ALA A 503 -7.40 19.39 20.17
N LEU A 504 -6.51 19.92 19.32
CA LEU A 504 -6.58 19.72 17.86
C LEU A 504 -6.50 18.23 17.48
N LEU A 505 -5.53 17.49 18.03
CA LEU A 505 -5.38 16.07 17.72
C LEU A 505 -6.57 15.25 18.24
N ALA A 506 -7.14 15.62 19.39
CA ALA A 506 -8.37 15.00 19.90
C ALA A 506 -9.58 15.24 18.97
N ARG A 507 -9.74 16.47 18.46
CA ARG A 507 -10.79 16.80 17.47
C ARG A 507 -10.57 16.09 16.14
N LEU A 508 -9.33 15.99 15.68
CA LEU A 508 -8.95 15.27 14.46
C LEU A 508 -9.32 13.77 14.54
N ALA A 509 -9.19 13.14 15.71
CA ALA A 509 -9.59 11.75 15.92
C ALA A 509 -11.11 11.52 15.79
N ALA A 510 -11.90 12.52 16.15
CA ALA A 510 -13.36 12.45 16.17
C ALA A 510 -14.03 12.86 14.86
N ALA A 511 -13.30 13.46 13.91
CA ALA A 511 -13.89 14.08 12.72
C ALA A 511 -13.24 13.62 11.41
N ALA A 512 -14.07 13.54 10.35
CA ALA A 512 -13.58 13.32 8.99
C ALA A 512 -13.14 14.65 8.36
N VAL A 513 -11.91 14.69 7.83
CA VAL A 513 -11.39 15.88 7.14
C VAL A 513 -11.89 15.90 5.69
N PRO A 514 -12.48 17.01 5.20
CA PRO A 514 -12.90 17.13 3.81
C PRO A 514 -11.73 16.92 2.83
N LYS A 515 -11.95 16.18 1.74
CA LYS A 515 -10.90 15.82 0.76
C LYS A 515 -10.08 17.01 0.24
N ARG A 516 -10.75 18.14 -0.02
CA ARG A 516 -10.08 19.37 -0.49
C ARG A 516 -9.15 19.96 0.57
N LEU A 517 -9.58 19.94 1.83
CA LEU A 517 -8.78 20.44 2.95
C LEU A 517 -7.60 19.50 3.24
N ASP A 518 -7.83 18.18 3.22
CA ASP A 518 -6.76 17.17 3.36
C ASP A 518 -5.68 17.34 2.28
N ALA A 519 -6.06 17.55 1.02
CA ALA A 519 -5.11 17.80 -0.07
C ALA A 519 -4.26 19.07 0.17
N GLN A 520 -4.88 20.18 0.60
CA GLN A 520 -4.17 21.42 0.91
C GLN A 520 -3.21 21.26 2.09
N LEU A 521 -3.63 20.55 3.13
CA LEU A 521 -2.79 20.27 4.31
C LEU A 521 -1.60 19.41 3.92
N ARG A 522 -1.81 18.35 3.13
CA ARG A 522 -0.73 17.50 2.63
C ARG A 522 0.24 18.26 1.77
N GLU A 523 -0.22 19.14 0.88
CA GLU A 523 0.66 19.99 0.09
C GLU A 523 1.53 20.89 0.99
N LEU A 524 0.92 21.53 1.99
CA LEU A 524 1.63 22.41 2.94
C LEU A 524 2.67 21.63 3.76
N LEU A 525 2.29 20.46 4.26
CA LEU A 525 3.14 19.59 5.11
C LEU A 525 4.21 18.86 4.29
N SER A 526 3.96 18.58 3.00
CA SER A 526 4.89 17.88 2.10
C SER A 526 5.77 18.82 1.27
N SER A 527 5.59 20.15 1.38
CA SER A 527 6.41 21.18 0.75
C SER A 527 7.84 21.18 1.32
N ARG A 528 8.57 20.09 1.07
CA ARG A 528 9.85 19.77 1.69
C ARG A 528 11.01 20.54 1.05
N ASP A 529 10.83 21.14 -0.13
CA ASP A 529 11.95 21.68 -0.94
C ASP A 529 11.78 23.08 -1.59
N LYS A 530 10.64 23.76 -1.46
CA LYS A 530 10.45 25.06 -2.17
C LYS A 530 10.71 26.32 -1.34
N MET A 531 10.86 26.24 -0.02
CA MET A 531 10.95 27.43 0.85
C MET A 531 12.34 27.74 1.42
N THR A 532 13.37 26.96 1.08
CA THR A 532 14.75 27.36 1.31
C THR A 532 15.43 27.49 -0.02
N GLY A 533 15.50 28.73 -0.55
CA GLY A 533 16.49 29.05 -1.57
C GLY A 533 17.83 28.55 -1.06
N SER A 534 18.49 27.67 -1.82
CA SER A 534 19.84 27.23 -1.50
C SER A 534 20.69 28.48 -1.27
N PRO A 535 21.41 28.61 -0.15
CA PRO A 535 22.37 29.69 -0.02
C PRO A 535 23.38 29.51 -1.15
N ILE A 536 23.52 30.55 -1.99
CA ILE A 536 24.58 30.63 -2.99
C ILE A 536 25.90 30.34 -2.26
N PRO A 537 26.68 29.31 -2.67
CA PRO A 537 27.94 29.00 -2.02
C PRO A 537 28.84 30.24 -2.02
N ALA A 538 29.52 30.50 -0.91
CA ALA A 538 30.33 31.71 -0.69
C ALA A 538 31.42 31.95 -1.77
N HIS A 539 31.71 30.95 -2.61
CA HIS A 539 32.64 31.04 -3.74
C HIS A 539 32.04 31.61 -5.03
N GLN A 540 30.75 31.98 -5.06
CA GLN A 540 30.09 32.63 -6.19
C GLN A 540 29.68 34.08 -5.92
N ARG A 541 30.31 34.75 -4.94
CA ARG A 541 30.21 36.21 -4.84
C ARG A 541 31.28 36.84 -5.75
N PRO A 542 30.91 37.69 -6.73
CA PRO A 542 31.91 38.47 -7.45
C PRO A 542 32.57 39.42 -6.44
N THR A 543 33.89 39.33 -6.35
CA THR A 543 34.72 40.30 -5.62
C THR A 543 34.63 41.64 -6.32
N ALA A 544 34.22 42.67 -5.57
CA ALA A 544 34.43 44.07 -5.93
C ALA A 544 35.88 44.47 -5.65
#